data_AF-A0A9E5HK30-F1
#
_entry.id   AF-A0A9E5HK30-F1
#
_cell.length_a   1.000
_cell.length_b   1.000
_cell.length_c   1.000
_cell.angle_alpha   90.00
_cell.angle_beta   90.00
_cell.angle_gamma   90.00
#
_symmetry.space_group_name_H-M   'P 1'
#
loop_
_entity.id
_entity.type
_entity.pdbx_description
1 polymer ?
#
loop_
_entity_poly.entity_id
_entity_poly.type
_entity_poly.pdbx_seq_one_letter_code
_entity_poly.pdbx_strand_id
1 'polypeptide(L)'
;MNSKMIGVDVGGTFTDVFILDEANGTAEVAKVPTTRPDQSGGFLNGIQQRVSDLSQIAVVVHGTTAGTNALLERKGAKIGVICTQGLRDVLEMRRRDRPRTWGLRGNFDPVVARSQRLEV
;
A
#
# COMPACT_ATOMS: atom_id res chain seq x y z
N MET A 1 -13.52 28.86 -6.49
CA MET A 1 -12.13 28.36 -6.51
C MET A 1 -12.11 27.09 -5.70
N ASN A 2 -11.44 26.04 -6.17
CA ASN A 2 -11.30 24.80 -5.41
C ASN A 2 -10.34 25.08 -4.25
N SER A 3 -10.82 24.97 -3.01
CA SER A 3 -10.06 25.28 -1.80
C SER A 3 -9.92 24.10 -0.85
N LYS A 4 -10.49 22.94 -1.20
CA LYS A 4 -10.48 21.75 -0.34
C LYS A 4 -9.34 20.81 -0.71
N MET A 5 -8.47 20.51 0.23
CA MET A 5 -7.45 19.48 0.12
C MET A 5 -7.86 18.26 0.93
N ILE A 6 -7.80 17.08 0.31
CA ILE A 6 -8.25 15.84 0.93
C ILE A 6 -7.06 14.89 1.10
N GLY A 7 -6.82 14.42 2.32
CA GLY A 7 -5.96 13.28 2.60
C GLY A 7 -6.82 12.05 2.88
N VAL A 8 -6.49 10.91 2.29
CA VAL A 8 -7.17 9.63 2.54
C VAL A 8 -6.14 8.58 2.93
N ASP A 9 -6.38 7.86 4.01
CA ASP A 9 -5.64 6.65 4.38
C ASP A 9 -6.57 5.43 4.39
N VAL A 10 -6.41 4.57 3.39
CA VAL A 10 -7.17 3.33 3.26
C VAL A 10 -6.46 2.21 4.04
N GLY A 11 -7.00 1.91 5.22
CA GLY A 11 -6.59 0.80 6.06
C GLY A 11 -7.28 -0.52 5.72
N GLY A 12 -6.92 -1.59 6.45
CA GLY A 12 -7.58 -2.89 6.31
C GLY A 12 -9.01 -2.91 6.85
N THR A 13 -9.30 -2.13 7.90
CA THR A 13 -10.59 -2.12 8.61
C THR A 13 -11.36 -0.83 8.39
N PHE A 14 -10.67 0.31 8.46
CA PHE A 14 -11.25 1.64 8.29
C PHE A 14 -10.46 2.43 7.25
N THR A 15 -11.18 3.35 6.60
CA THR A 15 -10.63 4.41 5.77
C THR A 15 -10.79 5.72 6.54
N ASP A 16 -9.67 6.39 6.76
CA ASP A 16 -9.60 7.68 7.43
C ASP A 16 -9.46 8.79 6.38
N VAL A 17 -10.26 9.85 6.50
CA VAL A 17 -10.29 10.99 5.58
C VAL A 17 -10.05 12.27 6.37
N PHE A 18 -9.08 13.06 5.93
CA PHE A 18 -8.76 14.39 6.42
C PHE A 18 -9.13 15.41 5.35
N ILE A 19 -9.84 16.47 5.74
CA ILE A 19 -10.29 17.54 4.86
C ILE A 19 -9.76 18.86 5.41
N LEU A 20 -8.98 19.58 4.61
CA LEU A 20 -8.58 20.95 4.87
C LEU A 20 -9.33 21.88 3.91
N ASP A 21 -10.10 22.82 4.44
CA ASP A 21 -10.68 23.91 3.68
C ASP A 21 -9.81 25.16 3.84
N GLU A 22 -8.94 25.41 2.86
CA GLU A 22 -7.99 26.52 2.90
C GLU A 22 -8.68 27.89 2.87
N ALA A 23 -9.88 27.97 2.29
CA ALA A 23 -10.62 29.24 2.22
C ALA A 23 -11.14 29.68 3.60
N ASN A 24 -11.55 28.71 4.42
CA ASN A 24 -12.10 28.95 5.74
C ASN A 24 -11.09 28.72 6.88
N GLY A 25 -9.93 28.12 6.57
CA GLY A 25 -8.91 27.75 7.56
C GLY A 25 -9.36 26.63 8.50
N THR A 26 -10.31 25.79 8.08
CA THR A 26 -10.89 24.72 8.91
C THR A 26 -10.41 23.35 8.48
N ALA A 27 -10.39 22.42 9.44
CA ALA A 27 -10.07 21.02 9.18
C ALA A 27 -11.12 20.09 9.79
N GLU A 28 -11.46 19.04 9.06
CA GLU A 28 -12.43 18.03 9.46
C GLU A 28 -11.87 16.62 9.20
N VAL A 29 -12.43 15.64 9.92
CA VAL A 29 -12.11 14.23 9.73
C VAL A 29 -13.37 13.39 9.56
N ALA A 30 -13.26 12.35 8.75
CA ALA A 30 -14.24 11.28 8.65
C ALA A 30 -13.55 9.93 8.76
N LYS A 31 -14.24 8.95 9.36
CA LYS A 31 -13.78 7.58 9.47
C LYS A 31 -14.91 6.67 9.05
N VAL A 32 -14.67 5.85 8.04
CA VAL A 32 -15.66 4.93 7.50
C VAL A 32 -15.09 3.52 7.42
N PRO A 33 -15.92 2.46 7.51
CA PRO A 33 -15.44 1.10 7.27
C PRO A 33 -14.82 0.96 5.88
N THR A 34 -13.67 0.29 5.78
CA THR A 34 -13.07 -0.05 4.48
C THR A 34 -13.96 -1.05 3.76
N THR A 35 -14.36 -0.71 2.54
CA THR A 35 -15.14 -1.62 1.69
C THR A 35 -14.22 -2.67 1.07
N ARG A 36 -14.69 -3.92 1.00
CA ARG A 36 -13.99 -5.05 0.37
C ARG A 36 -14.96 -5.81 -0.54
N PRO A 37 -14.50 -6.46 -1.62
CA PRO A 37 -13.10 -6.48 -2.10
C PRO A 37 -12.65 -5.17 -2.76
N ASP A 38 -13.60 -4.30 -3.13
CA ASP A 38 -13.32 -3.00 -3.72
C ASP A 38 -13.30 -1.88 -2.67
N GLN A 39 -12.14 -1.26 -2.49
CA GLN A 39 -11.90 -0.20 -1.52
C GLN A 39 -12.40 1.18 -2.00
N SER A 40 -12.73 1.32 -3.29
CA SER A 40 -13.22 2.58 -3.87
C SER A 40 -14.48 3.10 -3.18
N GLY A 41 -15.34 2.20 -2.71
CA GLY A 41 -16.57 2.55 -1.98
C GLY A 41 -16.28 3.27 -0.66
N GLY A 42 -15.37 2.73 0.15
CA GLY A 42 -14.98 3.35 1.42
C GLY A 42 -14.31 4.70 1.21
N PHE A 43 -13.45 4.79 0.19
CA PHE A 43 -12.80 6.02 -0.23
C PHE A 43 -13.81 7.12 -0.59
N LEU A 44 -14.76 6.83 -1.49
CA LEU A 44 -15.75 7.81 -1.94
C LEU A 44 -16.74 8.18 -0.82
N ASN A 45 -17.23 7.20 -0.08
CA ASN A 45 -18.16 7.44 1.03
C ASN A 45 -17.53 8.32 2.12
N GLY A 46 -16.25 8.10 2.44
CA GLY A 46 -15.53 8.90 3.43
C GLY A 46 -15.42 10.37 3.04
N ILE A 47 -15.15 10.65 1.75
CA ILE A 47 -15.10 12.02 1.23
C ILE A 47 -16.50 12.64 1.23
N GLN A 48 -17.50 11.91 0.74
CA GLN A 48 -18.87 12.42 0.60
C GLN A 48 -19.57 12.73 1.92
N GLN A 49 -19.11 12.17 3.05
CA GLN A 49 -19.63 12.54 4.37
C GLN A 49 -19.39 14.01 4.73
N ARG A 50 -18.34 14.63 4.18
CA ARG A 50 -17.92 16.01 4.51
C ARG A 50 -17.85 16.94 3.30
N VAL A 51 -17.83 16.38 2.10
CA VAL A 51 -17.77 17.14 0.84
C VAL A 51 -18.88 16.65 -0.10
N SER A 52 -19.98 17.40 -0.15
CA SER A 52 -21.13 17.08 -1.01
C SER A 52 -20.85 17.34 -2.50
N ASP A 53 -20.04 18.35 -2.80
CA ASP A 53 -19.65 18.73 -4.16
C ASP A 53 -18.14 18.50 -4.37
N LEU A 54 -17.81 17.42 -5.06
CA LEU A 54 -16.43 17.03 -5.36
C LEU A 54 -15.71 18.05 -6.24
N SER A 55 -16.43 18.91 -6.97
CA SER A 55 -15.83 19.95 -7.79
C SER A 55 -15.08 21.00 -6.96
N GLN A 56 -15.33 21.08 -5.64
CA GLN A 56 -14.63 21.98 -4.72
C GLN A 56 -13.24 21.47 -4.31
N ILE A 57 -12.92 20.22 -4.63
CA ILE A 57 -11.66 19.58 -4.24
C ILE A 57 -10.55 20.02 -5.20
N ALA A 58 -9.48 20.58 -4.64
CA ALA A 58 -8.29 21.00 -5.39
C ALA A 58 -7.32 19.83 -5.57
N VAL A 59 -7.16 19.00 -4.53
CA VAL A 59 -6.22 17.88 -4.52
C VAL A 59 -6.72 16.75 -3.64
N VAL A 60 -6.40 15.52 -4.05
CA VAL A 60 -6.56 14.33 -3.22
C VAL A 60 -5.21 13.62 -3.08
N VAL A 61 -4.77 13.44 -1.85
CA VAL A 61 -3.59 12.66 -1.49
C VAL A 61 -4.07 11.31 -0.95
N HIS A 62 -3.80 10.24 -1.67
CA HIS A 62 -4.26 8.90 -1.33
C HIS A 62 -3.11 8.04 -0.81
N GLY A 63 -3.15 7.70 0.48
CA GLY A 63 -2.36 6.66 1.13
C GLY A 63 -3.17 5.38 1.31
N THR A 64 -2.51 4.23 1.17
CA THR A 64 -3.15 2.93 1.42
C THR A 64 -2.16 1.93 1.97
N THR A 65 -2.65 1.06 2.85
CA THR A 65 -1.90 -0.08 3.37
C THR A 65 -2.05 -1.34 2.52
N ALA A 66 -2.86 -1.31 1.45
CA ALA A 66 -3.14 -2.49 0.62
C ALA A 66 -1.88 -3.13 0.02
N GLY A 67 -0.97 -2.32 -0.53
CA GLY A 67 0.28 -2.82 -1.10
C GLY A 67 1.21 -3.45 -0.06
N THR A 68 1.38 -2.79 1.09
CA THR A 68 2.20 -3.30 2.20
C THR A 68 1.61 -4.60 2.77
N ASN A 69 0.29 -4.66 2.96
CA ASN A 69 -0.38 -5.86 3.43
C ASN A 69 -0.26 -7.02 2.42
N ALA A 70 -0.39 -6.74 1.12
CA ALA A 70 -0.18 -7.74 0.09
C ALA A 70 1.25 -8.31 0.12
N LEU A 71 2.26 -7.48 0.37
CA LEU A 71 3.65 -7.91 0.53
C LEU A 71 3.85 -8.75 1.80
N LEU A 72 3.36 -8.27 2.96
CA LEU A 72 3.50 -8.96 4.24
C LEU A 72 2.77 -10.31 4.26
N GLU A 73 1.57 -10.38 3.67
CA GLU A 73 0.75 -11.58 3.57
C GLU A 73 1.14 -12.48 2.39
N ARG A 74 2.12 -12.08 1.56
CA ARG A 74 2.52 -12.76 0.31
C ARG A 74 1.37 -13.01 -0.66
N LYS A 75 0.39 -12.10 -0.71
CA LYS A 75 -0.78 -12.15 -1.60
C LYS A 75 -0.56 -11.33 -2.88
N GLY A 76 0.58 -11.54 -3.52
CA GLY A 76 0.93 -10.93 -4.81
C GLY A 76 0.54 -11.79 -6.01
N ALA A 77 0.76 -11.25 -7.20
CA ALA A 77 0.66 -12.04 -8.42
C ALA A 77 1.77 -13.12 -8.48
N LYS A 78 1.52 -14.20 -9.21
CA LYS A 78 2.55 -15.20 -9.52
C LYS A 78 3.58 -14.56 -10.46
N ILE A 79 4.84 -14.54 -10.05
CA ILE A 79 5.94 -13.92 -10.78
C ILE A 79 7.07 -14.92 -11.09
N GLY A 80 7.98 -14.54 -11.99
CA GLY A 80 9.22 -15.24 -12.31
C GLY A 80 10.39 -14.26 -12.38
N VAL A 81 11.62 -14.76 -12.32
CA VAL A 81 12.85 -13.95 -12.39
C VAL A 81 13.72 -14.41 -13.55
N ILE A 82 14.23 -13.46 -14.33
CA ILE A 82 15.29 -13.71 -15.31
C ILE A 82 16.58 -13.14 -14.72
N CYS A 83 17.64 -13.93 -14.70
CA CYS A 83 18.91 -13.58 -14.08
C CYS A 83 20.09 -14.10 -14.90
N THR A 84 21.28 -13.55 -14.65
CA THR A 84 22.51 -14.02 -15.30
C THR A 84 22.82 -15.47 -14.93
N GLN A 85 23.40 -16.21 -15.87
CA GLN A 85 23.91 -17.56 -15.63
C GLN A 85 24.72 -17.68 -14.31
N GLY A 86 24.38 -18.67 -13.49
CA GLY A 86 24.99 -18.93 -12.19
C GLY A 86 24.45 -18.11 -11.02
N LEU A 87 23.50 -17.19 -11.24
CA LEU A 87 22.98 -16.28 -10.20
C LEU A 87 21.54 -16.56 -9.75
N ARG A 88 20.95 -17.72 -10.09
CA ARG A 88 19.58 -18.05 -9.65
C ARG A 88 19.37 -18.02 -8.15
N ASP A 89 20.39 -18.31 -7.36
CA ASP A 89 20.30 -18.49 -5.90
C ASP A 89 20.55 -17.20 -5.10
N VAL A 90 20.71 -16.05 -5.78
CA VAL A 90 20.96 -14.75 -5.13
C VAL A 90 19.81 -14.33 -4.21
N LEU A 91 18.57 -14.72 -4.49
CA LEU A 91 17.43 -14.35 -3.63
C LEU A 91 17.49 -15.02 -2.25
N GLU A 92 17.98 -16.26 -2.17
CA GLU A 92 18.23 -16.98 -0.92
C GLU A 92 19.41 -16.38 -0.16
N MET A 93 20.49 -16.06 -0.88
CA MET A 93 21.72 -15.51 -0.30
C MET A 93 21.57 -14.06 0.21
N ARG A 94 20.71 -13.28 -0.44
CA ARG A 94 20.55 -11.83 -0.23
C ARG A 94 21.92 -11.13 -0.26
N ARG A 95 22.11 -10.11 0.59
CA ARG A 95 23.40 -9.42 0.81
C ARG A 95 23.97 -9.68 2.20
N ARG A 96 23.94 -10.95 2.66
CA ARG A 96 24.31 -11.35 4.04
C ARG A 96 23.45 -10.69 5.13
N ASP A 97 22.21 -10.36 4.79
CA ASP A 97 21.27 -9.76 5.72
C ASP A 97 20.90 -10.77 6.82
N ARG A 98 20.91 -10.34 8.08
CA ARG A 98 20.64 -11.23 9.22
C ARG A 98 19.14 -11.26 9.48
N PRO A 99 18.45 -12.40 9.30
CA PRO A 99 17.01 -12.49 9.53
C PRO A 99 16.62 -12.25 11.01
N ARG A 100 17.57 -12.36 11.94
CA ARG A 100 17.45 -11.85 13.31
C ARG A 100 18.71 -11.04 13.64
N THR A 101 18.56 -9.85 14.19
CA THR A 101 19.68 -8.93 14.51
C THR A 101 20.83 -9.62 15.26
N TRP A 102 20.50 -10.50 16.19
CA TRP A 102 21.45 -11.26 17.02
C TRP A 102 21.49 -12.77 16.71
N GLY A 103 20.91 -13.18 15.58
CA GLY A 103 20.89 -14.58 15.16
C GLY A 103 22.15 -14.99 14.42
N LEU A 104 22.69 -16.16 14.76
CA LEU A 104 23.80 -16.80 14.03
C LEU A 104 23.34 -17.60 12.80
N ARG A 105 22.04 -17.90 12.71
CA ARG A 105 21.43 -18.69 11.64
C ARG A 105 20.08 -18.07 11.24
N GLY A 106 19.70 -18.30 10.01
CA GLY A 106 18.30 -18.18 9.61
C GLY A 106 18.11 -18.53 8.15
N ASN A 107 16.87 -18.86 7.83
CA ASN A 107 16.44 -19.18 6.47
C ASN A 107 15.60 -18.01 5.96
N PHE A 108 15.71 -17.74 4.66
CA PHE A 108 14.82 -16.84 3.98
C PHE A 108 14.05 -17.62 2.93
N ASP A 109 12.74 -17.42 2.91
CA ASP A 109 11.89 -17.92 1.84
C ASP A 109 11.75 -16.83 0.77
N PRO A 110 12.35 -16.97 -0.42
CA PRO A 110 12.25 -15.97 -1.47
C PRO A 110 10.82 -15.72 -1.93
N VAL A 111 10.56 -14.54 -2.49
CA VAL A 111 9.25 -14.21 -3.07
C VAL A 111 8.95 -14.98 -4.37
N VAL A 112 9.97 -15.54 -5.02
CA VAL A 112 9.86 -16.34 -6.25
C VAL A 112 10.50 -17.69 -6.01
N ALA A 113 9.79 -18.79 -6.22
CA ALA A 113 10.38 -20.12 -6.08
C ALA A 113 11.53 -20.34 -7.08
N ARG A 114 12.55 -21.11 -6.71
CA ARG A 114 13.72 -21.37 -7.57
C ARG A 114 13.34 -21.95 -8.94
N SER A 115 12.30 -22.78 -9.01
CA SER A 115 11.77 -23.37 -10.24
C SER A 115 11.15 -22.35 -11.20
N GLN A 116 10.90 -21.12 -10.75
CA GLN A 116 10.35 -20.02 -11.55
C GLN A 116 11.42 -18.98 -11.91
N ARG A 117 12.70 -19.39 -11.90
CA ARG A 117 13.82 -18.51 -12.21
C ARG A 117 14.61 -19.06 -13.39
N LEU A 118 14.82 -18.22 -14.40
CA LEU A 118 15.51 -18.54 -15.64
C LEU A 118 16.88 -17.86 -15.68
N GLU A 119 17.89 -18.60 -16.13
CA GLU A 119 19.22 -18.08 -16.42
C GLU A 119 19.34 -17.77 -17.90
N VAL A 120 19.95 -16.63 -18.20
CA VAL A 120 20.33 -16.17 -19.54
C VAL A 120 21.79 -15.72 -19.59
#